data_AF-A0AAD6C290-F1
#
_entry.id   AF-A0AAD6C290-F1
#
_cell.length_a   1.000
_cell.length_b   1.000
_cell.length_c   1.000
_cell.angle_alpha   90.00
_cell.angle_beta   90.00
_cell.angle_gamma   90.00
#
_symmetry.space_group_name_H-M   'P 1'
#
loop_
_entity.id
_entity.type
_entity.pdbx_description
1 polymer ?
#
loop_
_entity_poly.entity_id
_entity_poly.type
_entity_poly.pdbx_seq_one_letter_code
_entity_poly.pdbx_strand_id
1 'polypeptide(L)'
;MYDLDPPLVTSLLAVQVPKGWRQICRYDDETNTTLDVPLGTTAFFSGYRLYELLSEEEKHFVLTSKVEYAPHPYIWMSKAKSRSNGLGIVSEGLELSEDELPPFEDDKIKIYPMTWMNPVTGRLGMMVYPTCVRKIHLEDGSILDNMSEIRERLYRPQRRAINPEYVYTHDWEEGDLVLFNNHGVMHSIVGSFKDGVEVRLFR
;
A
#
# COMPACT_ATOMS: atom_id res chain seq x y z
N MET A 1 -4.02 -1.49 11.67
CA MET A 1 -3.40 -2.77 11.25
C MET A 1 -2.90 -3.64 12.41
N TYR A 2 -2.83 -3.14 13.65
CA TYR A 2 -2.83 -3.95 14.88
C TYR A 2 -3.67 -3.17 15.90
N ASP A 3 -4.67 -3.80 16.52
CA ASP A 3 -5.68 -3.17 17.41
C ASP A 3 -6.59 -2.10 16.74
N LEU A 4 -6.11 -1.46 15.67
CA LEU A 4 -6.76 -0.39 14.94
C LEU A 4 -7.37 -0.89 13.62
N ASP A 5 -8.63 -0.58 13.43
CA ASP A 5 -9.35 -0.78 12.17
C ASP A 5 -8.97 0.28 11.13
N PRO A 6 -9.01 -0.06 9.83
CA PRO A 6 -8.77 0.90 8.77
C PRO A 6 -9.79 2.05 8.82
N PRO A 7 -9.37 3.32 8.71
CA PRO A 7 -10.30 4.43 8.65
C PRO A 7 -11.11 4.40 7.35
N LEU A 8 -12.34 4.92 7.40
CA LEU A 8 -13.21 5.06 6.22
C LEU A 8 -12.72 6.17 5.28
N VAL A 9 -12.38 7.32 5.87
CA VAL A 9 -11.94 8.53 5.17
C VAL A 9 -10.69 9.06 5.85
N THR A 10 -9.71 9.45 5.04
CA THR A 10 -8.53 10.16 5.50
C THR A 10 -8.57 11.57 4.92
N SER A 11 -8.22 12.56 5.75
CA SER A 11 -8.02 13.95 5.35
C SER A 11 -6.55 14.32 5.49
N LEU A 12 -6.04 15.12 4.56
CA LEU A 12 -4.69 15.67 4.60
C LEU A 12 -4.78 17.16 4.27
N LEU A 13 -4.34 18.02 5.20
CA LEU A 13 -4.22 19.45 4.99
C LEU A 13 -2.75 19.81 4.71
N ALA A 14 -2.50 20.39 3.54
CA ALA A 14 -1.20 20.93 3.18
C ALA A 14 -0.95 22.26 3.91
N VAL A 15 -0.11 22.24 4.94
CA VAL A 15 0.26 23.45 5.69
C VAL A 15 1.48 24.11 5.07
N GLN A 16 2.49 23.31 4.76
CA GLN A 16 3.72 23.76 4.10
C GLN A 16 4.20 22.64 3.18
N VAL A 17 4.44 22.99 1.92
CA VAL A 17 4.87 22.05 0.88
C VAL A 17 6.14 22.57 0.21
N PRO A 18 7.05 21.67 -0.21
CA PRO A 18 8.26 22.09 -0.90
C PRO A 18 7.88 22.72 -2.25
N LYS A 19 8.32 23.96 -2.47
CA LYS A 19 8.16 24.64 -3.77
C LYS A 19 9.31 24.21 -4.67
N GLY A 20 9.04 23.59 -5.80
CA GLY A 20 10.15 23.14 -6.63
C GLY A 20 9.84 22.33 -7.87
N TRP A 21 10.93 21.74 -8.34
CA TRP A 21 11.08 20.87 -9.49
C TRP A 21 10.30 19.54 -9.37
N ARG A 22 10.01 18.95 -10.52
CA ARG A 22 9.45 17.60 -10.63
C ARG A 22 10.58 16.57 -10.65
N GLN A 23 10.27 15.32 -10.33
CA GLN A 23 11.22 14.21 -10.30
C GLN A 23 10.68 13.02 -11.09
N ILE A 24 11.59 12.14 -11.52
CA ILE A 24 11.21 10.91 -12.20
C ILE A 24 11.33 9.74 -11.22
N CYS A 25 10.20 9.15 -10.85
CA CYS A 25 10.17 7.85 -10.19
C CYS A 25 10.49 6.77 -11.23
N ARG A 26 11.58 6.03 -11.01
CA ARG A 26 11.94 4.85 -11.82
C ARG A 26 11.47 3.61 -11.09
N TYR A 27 10.77 2.73 -11.80
CA TYR A 27 10.18 1.56 -11.15
C TYR A 27 11.18 0.43 -10.93
N ASP A 28 12.33 0.46 -11.62
CA ASP A 28 13.46 -0.47 -11.51
C ASP A 28 13.06 -1.96 -11.38
N ASP A 29 12.06 -2.36 -12.16
CA ASP A 29 11.45 -3.69 -12.19
C ASP A 29 11.56 -4.33 -13.58
N GLU A 30 12.60 -3.98 -14.32
CA GLU A 30 12.91 -4.46 -15.69
C GLU A 30 11.93 -3.99 -16.78
N THR A 31 10.86 -3.29 -16.43
CA THR A 31 9.88 -2.77 -17.41
C THR A 31 10.31 -1.46 -18.08
N ASN A 32 11.37 -0.80 -17.60
CA ASN A 32 11.75 0.57 -17.93
C ASN A 32 10.63 1.61 -17.67
N THR A 33 9.62 1.26 -16.85
CA THR A 33 8.54 2.18 -16.48
C THR A 33 9.08 3.34 -15.67
N THR A 34 8.65 4.54 -16.03
CA THR A 34 8.92 5.78 -15.29
C THR A 34 7.64 6.55 -15.06
N LEU A 35 7.61 7.34 -14.00
CA LEU A 35 6.51 8.22 -13.67
C LEU A 35 7.07 9.59 -13.28
N ASP A 36 6.66 10.62 -14.00
CA ASP A 36 6.97 12.01 -13.65
C ASP A 36 6.02 12.49 -12.53
N VAL A 37 6.59 12.93 -11.42
CA VAL A 37 5.84 13.24 -10.19
C VAL A 37 6.31 14.57 -9.59
N PRO A 38 5.41 15.35 -8.97
CA PRO A 38 5.82 16.48 -8.15
C PRO A 38 6.72 16.04 -6.98
N LEU A 39 7.58 16.94 -6.53
CA LEU A 39 8.43 16.69 -5.36
C LEU A 39 7.58 16.54 -4.10
N GLY A 40 7.75 15.44 -3.37
CA GLY A 40 7.04 15.23 -2.11
C GLY A 40 5.53 15.06 -2.28
N THR A 41 5.05 14.58 -3.44
CA THR A 41 3.63 14.36 -3.68
C THR A 41 3.07 13.18 -2.88
N THR A 42 1.75 13.02 -2.92
CA THR A 42 1.08 11.75 -2.63
C THR A 42 0.56 11.17 -3.94
N ALA A 43 1.00 9.96 -4.26
CA ALA A 43 0.47 9.18 -5.37
C ALA A 43 -0.69 8.30 -4.89
N PHE A 44 -1.72 8.17 -5.72
CA PHE A 44 -2.91 7.38 -5.47
C PHE A 44 -3.18 6.45 -6.64
N PHE A 45 -3.70 5.26 -6.34
CA PHE A 45 -4.33 4.41 -7.34
C PHE A 45 -5.62 3.80 -6.79
N SER A 46 -6.54 3.46 -7.69
CA SER A 46 -7.88 2.98 -7.34
C SER A 46 -7.90 1.47 -7.10
N GLY A 47 -8.37 1.06 -5.92
CA GLY A 47 -8.60 -0.36 -5.61
C GLY A 47 -9.71 -0.97 -6.48
N TYR A 48 -10.66 -0.15 -6.95
CA TYR A 48 -11.68 -0.57 -7.91
C TYR A 48 -11.09 -0.84 -9.29
N ARG A 49 -10.21 0.06 -9.77
CA ARG A 49 -9.52 -0.14 -11.05
C ARG A 49 -8.61 -1.37 -10.98
N LEU A 50 -7.90 -1.56 -9.86
CA LEU A 50 -7.12 -2.76 -9.62
C LEU A 50 -7.97 -4.02 -9.76
N TYR A 51 -9.13 -4.07 -9.08
CA TYR A 51 -10.03 -5.22 -9.15
C TYR A 51 -10.52 -5.52 -10.59
N GLU A 52 -10.82 -4.49 -11.36
CA GLU A 52 -11.21 -4.63 -12.78
C GLU A 52 -10.09 -5.18 -13.67
N LEU A 53 -8.82 -4.92 -13.32
CA LEU A 53 -7.63 -5.39 -14.05
C LEU A 53 -7.20 -6.82 -13.67
N LEU A 54 -7.87 -7.45 -12.70
CA LEU A 54 -7.59 -8.83 -12.30
C LEU A 54 -8.09 -9.82 -13.36
N SER A 55 -7.34 -10.90 -13.58
CA SER A 55 -7.85 -12.07 -14.28
C SER A 55 -8.99 -12.74 -13.49
N GLU A 56 -9.75 -13.63 -14.10
CA GLU A 56 -10.81 -14.36 -13.38
C GLU A 56 -10.26 -15.25 -12.25
N GLU A 57 -9.07 -15.84 -12.45
CA GLU A 57 -8.36 -16.58 -11.41
C GLU A 57 -7.95 -15.68 -10.23
N GLU A 58 -7.40 -14.49 -10.53
CA GLU A 58 -7.02 -13.53 -9.51
C GLU A 58 -8.24 -12.97 -8.77
N LYS A 59 -9.37 -12.73 -9.47
CA LYS A 59 -10.64 -12.34 -8.85
C LYS A 59 -11.12 -13.42 -7.89
N HIS A 60 -11.14 -14.68 -8.32
CA HIS A 60 -11.50 -15.80 -7.45
C HIS A 60 -10.65 -15.81 -6.19
N PHE A 61 -9.33 -15.75 -6.35
CA PHE A 61 -8.37 -15.71 -5.24
C PHE A 61 -8.65 -14.57 -4.25
N VAL A 62 -8.82 -13.32 -4.71
CA VAL A 62 -9.04 -12.17 -3.81
C VAL A 62 -10.45 -12.11 -3.23
N LEU A 63 -11.41 -12.85 -3.79
CA LEU A 63 -12.78 -12.96 -3.25
C LEU A 63 -12.86 -14.02 -2.15
N THR A 64 -12.07 -15.08 -2.24
CA THR A 64 -12.16 -16.24 -1.34
C THR A 64 -11.08 -16.25 -0.26
N SER A 65 -10.02 -15.46 -0.42
CA SER A 65 -8.89 -15.39 0.52
C SER A 65 -8.95 -14.18 1.46
N LYS A 66 -8.26 -14.30 2.60
CA LYS A 66 -8.09 -13.22 3.59
C LYS A 66 -6.60 -12.97 3.86
N VAL A 67 -6.25 -11.72 4.15
CA VAL A 67 -4.90 -11.32 4.57
C VAL A 67 -4.84 -11.15 6.08
N GLU A 68 -3.75 -11.62 6.67
CA GLU A 68 -3.40 -11.38 8.07
C GLU A 68 -2.21 -10.43 8.15
N TYR A 69 -2.36 -9.40 8.97
CA TYR A 69 -1.34 -8.39 9.18
C TYR A 69 -0.42 -8.74 10.35
N ALA A 70 0.87 -8.38 10.24
CA ALA A 70 1.80 -8.56 11.33
C ALA A 70 1.44 -7.69 12.55
N PRO A 71 1.65 -8.19 13.78
CA PRO A 71 1.62 -7.35 14.97
C PRO A 71 2.74 -6.31 14.87
N HIS A 72 2.52 -5.13 15.47
CA HIS A 72 3.48 -4.02 15.44
C HIS A 72 4.07 -3.78 14.02
N PRO A 73 3.24 -3.58 12.99
CA PRO A 73 3.61 -3.77 11.58
C PRO A 73 4.85 -3.00 11.14
N TYR A 74 5.02 -1.75 11.62
CA TYR A 74 6.18 -0.91 11.29
C TYR A 74 7.47 -1.32 12.01
N ILE A 75 7.36 -1.96 13.18
CA ILE A 75 8.51 -2.54 13.90
C ILE A 75 8.90 -3.84 13.21
N TRP A 76 7.92 -4.69 12.89
CA TRP A 76 8.13 -5.97 12.21
C TRP A 76 8.94 -5.85 10.92
N MET A 77 8.63 -4.85 10.08
CA MET A 77 9.31 -4.64 8.81
C MET A 77 10.44 -3.59 8.85
N SER A 78 10.90 -3.14 10.03
CA SER A 78 11.75 -1.96 10.16
C SER A 78 13.12 -2.06 9.47
N LYS A 79 13.60 -3.29 9.24
CA LYS A 79 14.87 -3.57 8.55
C LYS A 79 14.69 -3.87 7.05
N ALA A 80 13.47 -4.14 6.60
CA ALA A 80 13.17 -4.47 5.22
C ALA A 80 13.13 -3.20 4.35
N LYS A 81 13.51 -3.33 3.07
CA LYS A 81 13.52 -2.20 2.14
C LYS A 81 12.25 -2.18 1.29
N SER A 82 11.74 -0.98 1.02
CA SER A 82 10.68 -0.77 0.04
C SER A 82 11.18 -1.02 -1.38
N ARG A 83 10.27 -1.43 -2.27
CA ARG A 83 10.53 -1.40 -3.71
C ARG A 83 10.68 0.05 -4.17
N SER A 84 11.48 0.28 -5.21
CA SER A 84 11.72 1.60 -5.82
C SER A 84 10.44 2.30 -6.30
N ASN A 85 9.45 1.52 -6.76
CA ASN A 85 8.13 2.01 -7.18
C ASN A 85 7.14 2.29 -6.02
N GLY A 86 7.57 2.12 -4.78
CA GLY A 86 6.75 2.40 -3.59
C GLY A 86 5.63 1.38 -3.30
N LEU A 87 5.53 0.28 -4.05
CA LEU A 87 4.53 -0.77 -3.85
C LEU A 87 5.12 -1.98 -3.12
N GLY A 88 4.91 -2.03 -1.80
CA GLY A 88 5.39 -3.12 -0.96
C GLY A 88 6.90 -3.11 -0.73
N ILE A 89 7.41 -4.20 -0.17
CA ILE A 89 8.81 -4.38 0.24
C ILE A 89 9.45 -5.58 -0.46
N VAL A 90 10.78 -5.57 -0.54
CA VAL A 90 11.56 -6.67 -1.14
C VAL A 90 11.68 -7.86 -0.17
N SER A 91 11.79 -9.08 -0.72
CA SER A 91 11.93 -10.32 0.06
C SER A 91 13.38 -10.59 0.43
N GLU A 92 13.83 -10.01 1.54
CA GLU A 92 15.22 -10.14 2.03
C GLU A 92 15.34 -10.97 3.33
N GLY A 93 14.21 -11.39 3.92
CA GLY A 93 14.19 -12.11 5.21
C GLY A 93 14.69 -11.26 6.38
N LEU A 94 14.43 -9.95 6.33
CA LEU A 94 14.86 -8.97 7.33
C LEU A 94 13.76 -8.62 8.34
N GLU A 95 12.58 -9.21 8.19
CA GLU A 95 11.48 -9.04 9.13
C GLU A 95 11.87 -9.60 10.49
N LEU A 96 11.45 -8.91 11.56
CA LEU A 96 11.71 -9.38 12.91
C LEU A 96 10.89 -10.65 13.21
N SER A 97 11.53 -11.58 13.90
CA SER A 97 10.85 -12.73 14.50
C SER A 97 9.91 -12.29 15.63
N GLU A 98 8.96 -13.15 16.03
CA GLU A 98 8.00 -12.81 17.10
C GLU A 98 8.69 -12.50 18.44
N ASP A 99 9.80 -13.18 18.74
CA ASP A 99 10.61 -12.95 19.96
C ASP A 99 11.36 -11.60 19.95
N GLU A 100 11.56 -11.00 18.78
CA GLU A 100 12.18 -9.68 18.62
C GLU A 100 11.15 -8.54 18.68
N LEU A 101 9.86 -8.84 18.67
CA LEU A 101 8.78 -7.85 18.73
C LEU A 101 8.43 -7.49 20.18
N PRO A 102 7.89 -6.27 20.43
CA PRO A 102 7.22 -6.00 21.68
C PRO A 102 6.06 -6.99 21.90
N PRO A 103 5.71 -7.31 23.15
CA PRO A 103 4.57 -8.18 23.44
C PRO A 103 3.31 -7.75 22.69
N PHE A 104 2.57 -8.73 22.16
CA PHE A 104 1.32 -8.50 21.44
C PHE A 104 0.29 -9.57 21.81
N GLU A 105 -0.99 -9.25 21.58
CA GLU A 105 -2.11 -10.14 21.84
C GLU A 105 -2.68 -10.65 20.51
N ASP A 106 -2.91 -11.95 20.42
CA ASP A 106 -3.35 -12.59 19.17
C ASP A 106 -4.72 -12.10 18.68
N ASP A 107 -5.62 -11.75 19.59
CA ASP A 107 -6.95 -11.23 19.27
C ASP A 107 -6.93 -9.81 18.68
N LYS A 108 -5.82 -9.09 18.83
CA LYS A 108 -5.59 -7.77 18.21
C LYS A 108 -5.02 -7.85 16.79
N ILE A 109 -4.62 -9.05 16.36
CA ILE A 109 -4.14 -9.31 15.01
C ILE A 109 -5.32 -9.18 14.04
N LYS A 110 -5.13 -8.39 12.99
CA LYS A 110 -6.20 -8.10 12.04
C LYS A 110 -6.14 -9.06 10.85
N ILE A 111 -7.26 -9.76 10.63
CA ILE A 111 -7.49 -10.60 9.45
C ILE A 111 -8.66 -9.99 8.67
N TYR A 112 -8.41 -9.63 7.41
CA TYR A 112 -9.41 -8.97 6.56
C TYR A 112 -9.59 -9.68 5.23
N PRO A 113 -10.80 -9.62 4.63
CA PRO A 113 -10.98 -9.99 3.22
C PRO A 113 -10.09 -9.11 2.34
N MET A 114 -9.60 -9.66 1.23
CA MET A 114 -8.78 -8.89 0.27
C MET A 114 -9.61 -7.93 -0.59
N THR A 115 -10.90 -8.24 -0.79
CA THR A 115 -11.82 -7.46 -1.62
C THR A 115 -12.92 -6.85 -0.77
N TRP A 116 -13.10 -5.53 -0.87
CA TRP A 116 -14.10 -4.79 -0.11
C TRP A 116 -15.16 -4.21 -1.05
N MET A 117 -16.41 -4.23 -0.61
CA MET A 117 -17.52 -3.62 -1.33
C MET A 117 -17.71 -2.18 -0.87
N ASN A 118 -17.80 -1.26 -1.82
CA ASN A 118 -18.24 0.09 -1.55
C ASN A 118 -19.73 0.08 -1.18
N PRO A 119 -20.13 0.53 0.02
CA PRO A 119 -21.53 0.43 0.45
C PRO A 119 -22.48 1.39 -0.30
N VAL A 120 -21.94 2.41 -0.97
CA VAL A 120 -22.72 3.40 -1.72
C VAL A 120 -22.90 2.97 -3.17
N THR A 121 -21.84 2.45 -3.80
CA THR A 121 -21.84 2.13 -5.24
C THR A 121 -21.97 0.64 -5.56
N GLY A 122 -21.82 -0.23 -4.56
CA GLY A 122 -21.80 -1.69 -4.73
C GLY A 122 -20.54 -2.22 -5.44
N ARG A 123 -19.60 -1.35 -5.85
CA ARG A 123 -18.39 -1.76 -6.56
C ARG A 123 -17.44 -2.50 -5.63
N LEU A 124 -16.83 -3.57 -6.15
CA LEU A 124 -15.77 -4.31 -5.48
C LEU A 124 -14.41 -3.69 -5.79
N GLY A 125 -13.58 -3.53 -4.76
CA GLY A 125 -12.20 -3.07 -4.87
C GLY A 125 -11.25 -3.99 -4.10
N MET A 126 -10.10 -4.31 -4.70
CA MET A 126 -9.04 -5.02 -3.99
C MET A 126 -8.30 -4.01 -3.11
N MET A 127 -8.39 -4.19 -1.79
CA MET A 127 -7.86 -3.28 -0.78
C MET A 127 -6.93 -4.03 0.16
N VAL A 128 -5.73 -4.32 -0.33
CA VAL A 128 -4.68 -5.00 0.44
C VAL A 128 -3.47 -4.08 0.52
N TYR A 129 -3.11 -3.63 1.71
CA TYR A 129 -1.79 -3.00 1.92
C TYR A 129 -0.71 -4.10 2.00
N PRO A 130 0.13 -4.28 0.97
CA PRO A 130 0.96 -5.50 0.85
C PRO A 130 2.12 -5.54 1.84
N THR A 131 2.58 -4.38 2.32
CA THR A 131 3.82 -4.22 3.08
C THR A 131 3.81 -4.98 4.41
N CYS A 132 2.65 -5.05 5.07
CA CYS A 132 2.50 -5.60 6.41
C CYS A 132 1.78 -6.95 6.47
N VAL A 133 1.49 -7.57 5.31
CA VAL A 133 0.84 -8.89 5.28
C VAL A 133 1.86 -9.94 5.66
N ARG A 134 1.56 -10.75 6.69
CA ARG A 134 2.41 -11.87 7.13
C ARG A 134 1.89 -13.25 6.71
N LYS A 135 0.58 -13.38 6.51
CA LYS A 135 -0.06 -14.64 6.09
C LYS A 135 -1.24 -14.38 5.16
N ILE A 136 -1.56 -15.36 4.33
CA ILE A 136 -2.78 -15.40 3.53
C ILE A 136 -3.55 -16.66 3.90
N HIS A 137 -4.79 -16.48 4.34
CA HIS A 137 -5.74 -17.57 4.62
C HIS A 137 -6.50 -17.88 3.34
N LEU A 138 -6.37 -19.10 2.84
CA LEU A 138 -6.91 -19.55 1.56
C LEU A 138 -8.30 -20.18 1.71
N GLU A 139 -9.02 -20.30 0.59
CA GLU A 139 -10.39 -20.84 0.52
C GLU A 139 -10.51 -22.28 1.08
N ASP A 140 -9.48 -23.10 0.86
CA ASP A 140 -9.43 -24.49 1.31
C ASP A 140 -9.07 -24.64 2.80
N GLY A 141 -8.87 -23.52 3.50
CA GLY A 141 -8.48 -23.46 4.92
C GLY A 141 -6.97 -23.57 5.16
N SER A 142 -6.16 -23.74 4.11
CA SER A 142 -4.71 -23.68 4.24
C SER A 142 -4.22 -22.24 4.48
N ILE A 143 -3.04 -22.12 5.09
CA ILE A 143 -2.39 -20.84 5.37
C ILE A 143 -1.10 -20.77 4.58
N LEU A 144 -0.99 -19.77 3.72
CA LEU A 144 0.26 -19.41 3.07
C LEU A 144 1.03 -18.45 3.98
N ASP A 145 2.22 -18.85 4.42
CA ASP A 145 3.12 -18.10 5.30
C ASP A 145 4.52 -17.86 4.70
N ASN A 146 4.77 -18.35 3.47
CA ASN A 146 6.00 -18.05 2.76
C ASN A 146 6.01 -16.59 2.29
N MET A 147 6.86 -15.75 2.91
CA MET A 147 6.91 -14.31 2.64
C MET A 147 7.20 -13.95 1.19
N SER A 148 8.06 -14.71 0.51
CA SER A 148 8.38 -14.44 -0.90
C SER A 148 7.17 -14.69 -1.79
N GLU A 149 6.48 -15.80 -1.56
CA GLU A 149 5.28 -16.16 -2.31
C GLU A 149 4.11 -15.19 -2.04
N ILE A 150 3.88 -14.82 -0.77
CA ILE A 150 2.87 -13.81 -0.39
C ILE A 150 3.12 -12.51 -1.15
N ARG A 151 4.37 -12.01 -1.10
CA ARG A 151 4.73 -10.75 -1.76
C ARG A 151 4.54 -10.81 -3.26
N GLU A 152 4.94 -11.89 -3.90
CA GLU A 152 4.78 -12.02 -5.35
C GLU A 152 3.32 -12.12 -5.76
N ARG A 153 2.50 -12.92 -5.05
CA ARG A 153 1.07 -13.06 -5.30
C ARG A 153 0.32 -11.74 -5.18
N LEU A 154 0.68 -10.89 -4.22
CA LEU A 154 0.07 -9.57 -4.05
C LEU A 154 0.65 -8.53 -5.02
N TYR A 155 1.95 -8.55 -5.24
CA TYR A 155 2.64 -7.57 -6.08
C TYR A 155 2.21 -7.68 -7.54
N ARG A 156 2.14 -8.89 -8.11
CA ARG A 156 1.85 -9.09 -9.54
C ARG A 156 0.57 -8.38 -10.01
N PRO A 157 -0.60 -8.51 -9.35
CA PRO A 157 -1.80 -7.76 -9.72
C PRO A 157 -1.69 -6.27 -9.39
N GLN A 158 -1.20 -5.92 -8.20
CA GLN A 158 -1.10 -4.51 -7.78
C GLN A 158 -0.15 -3.70 -8.67
N ARG A 159 0.88 -4.35 -9.22
CA ARG A 159 1.84 -3.73 -10.12
C ARG A 159 1.17 -3.19 -11.38
N ARG A 160 0.14 -3.87 -11.91
CA ARG A 160 -0.62 -3.36 -13.07
C ARG A 160 -1.41 -2.11 -12.74
N ALA A 161 -1.94 -2.02 -11.52
CA ALA A 161 -2.72 -0.85 -11.08
C ALA A 161 -1.87 0.39 -10.79
N ILE A 162 -0.56 0.25 -10.69
CA ILE A 162 0.38 1.37 -10.61
C ILE A 162 1.06 1.68 -11.94
N ASN A 163 0.56 1.19 -13.08
CA ASN A 163 1.02 1.73 -14.37
C ASN A 163 0.75 3.25 -14.43
N PRO A 164 1.63 4.06 -15.04
CA PRO A 164 1.55 5.52 -14.97
C PRO A 164 0.19 6.12 -15.33
N GLU A 165 -0.53 5.53 -16.28
CA GLU A 165 -1.87 5.96 -16.70
C GLU A 165 -2.97 5.80 -15.63
N TYR A 166 -2.75 4.96 -14.62
CA TYR A 166 -3.70 4.70 -13.53
C TYR A 166 -3.31 5.37 -12.21
N VAL A 167 -2.19 6.09 -12.17
CA VAL A 167 -1.69 6.75 -10.96
C VAL A 167 -2.03 8.24 -11.00
N TYR A 168 -2.74 8.69 -9.98
CA TYR A 168 -2.96 10.11 -9.74
C TYR A 168 -1.90 10.64 -8.77
N THR A 169 -1.10 11.62 -9.19
CA THR A 169 -0.14 12.30 -8.33
C THR A 169 -0.67 13.70 -8.01
N HIS A 170 -0.97 13.94 -6.75
CA HIS A 170 -1.53 15.22 -6.34
C HIS A 170 -0.42 16.26 -6.15
N ASP A 171 -0.36 17.22 -7.06
CA ASP A 171 0.57 18.35 -6.96
C ASP A 171 0.01 19.34 -5.94
N TRP A 172 0.56 19.31 -4.72
CA TRP A 172 0.00 20.02 -3.58
C TRP A 172 0.26 21.52 -3.65
N GLU A 173 -0.75 22.31 -3.29
CA GLU A 173 -0.61 23.72 -2.95
C GLU A 173 -0.86 23.94 -1.44
N GLU A 174 -0.21 24.95 -0.86
CA GLU A 174 -0.46 25.32 0.54
C GLU A 174 -1.94 25.73 0.71
N GLY A 175 -2.63 25.09 1.65
CA GLY A 175 -4.07 25.28 1.88
C GLY A 175 -4.95 24.19 1.25
N ASP A 176 -4.40 23.31 0.40
CA ASP A 176 -5.16 22.17 -0.12
C ASP A 176 -5.61 21.24 1.02
N LEU A 177 -6.90 20.92 1.02
CA LEU A 177 -7.50 19.91 1.88
C LEU A 177 -8.01 18.77 1.00
N VAL A 178 -7.29 17.65 0.99
CA VAL A 178 -7.69 16.45 0.26
C VAL A 178 -8.34 15.47 1.21
N LEU A 179 -9.52 15.00 0.83
CA LEU A 179 -10.21 13.88 1.49
C LEU A 179 -10.25 12.72 0.51
N PHE A 180 -9.94 11.51 0.99
CA PHE A 180 -10.01 10.32 0.16
C PHE A 180 -10.62 9.14 0.90
N ASN A 181 -11.33 8.31 0.13
CA ASN A 181 -11.93 7.07 0.60
C ASN A 181 -10.84 6.02 0.82
N ASN A 182 -10.47 5.80 2.08
CA ASN A 182 -9.39 4.90 2.45
C ASN A 182 -9.78 3.41 2.28
N HIS A 183 -11.05 3.12 1.96
CA HIS A 183 -11.56 1.81 1.53
C HIS A 183 -11.64 1.66 0.00
N GLY A 184 -11.18 2.64 -0.78
CA GLY A 184 -11.28 2.64 -2.24
C GLY A 184 -10.02 3.07 -2.99
N VAL A 185 -9.08 3.73 -2.31
CA VAL A 185 -7.79 4.11 -2.88
C VAL A 185 -6.65 3.65 -2.01
N MET A 186 -5.56 3.21 -2.64
CA MET A 186 -4.26 3.06 -2.01
C MET A 186 -3.39 4.26 -2.36
N HIS A 187 -2.46 4.58 -1.47
CA HIS A 187 -1.62 5.75 -1.63
C HIS A 187 -0.20 5.52 -1.13
N SER A 188 0.73 6.31 -1.65
CA SER A 188 2.13 6.31 -1.25
C SER A 188 2.70 7.73 -1.32
N ILE A 189 3.63 8.03 -0.41
CA ILE A 189 4.43 9.25 -0.49
C ILE A 189 5.49 9.04 -1.55
N VAL A 190 5.69 10.03 -2.43
CA VAL A 190 6.71 9.94 -3.48
C VAL A 190 7.78 11.00 -3.30
N GLY A 191 9.03 10.57 -3.45
CA GLY A 191 10.20 11.43 -3.52
C GLY A 191 11.19 11.24 -2.39
N SER A 192 12.40 11.72 -2.65
CA SER A 192 13.46 11.85 -1.64
C SER A 192 13.77 13.34 -1.50
N PHE A 193 13.65 13.86 -0.28
CA PHE A 193 14.01 15.24 0.00
C PHE A 193 15.51 15.37 0.19
N LYS A 194 16.07 16.49 -0.26
CA LYS A 194 17.43 16.86 0.11
C LYS A 194 17.46 17.24 1.59
N ASP A 195 18.29 16.54 2.35
CA ASP A 195 18.48 16.77 3.79
C ASP A 195 18.74 18.25 4.09
N GLY A 196 17.96 18.80 5.02
CA GLY A 196 18.09 20.18 5.49
C GLY A 196 17.63 21.27 4.52
N VAL A 197 17.09 20.92 3.35
CA VAL A 197 16.64 21.90 2.34
C VAL A 197 15.13 21.86 2.15
N GLU A 198 14.55 20.67 1.97
CA GLU A 198 13.15 20.50 1.61
C GLU A 198 12.35 20.00 2.82
N VAL A 199 11.22 20.67 3.12
CA VAL A 199 10.34 20.34 4.25
C VAL A 199 8.93 20.10 3.73
N ARG A 200 8.31 19.02 4.21
CA ARG A 200 6.92 18.67 3.94
C ARG A 200 6.18 18.50 5.27
N LEU A 201 5.14 19.30 5.51
CA LEU A 201 4.35 19.25 6.73
C LEU A 201 2.84 19.18 6.43
N PHE A 202 2.22 18.12 6.93
CA PHE A 202 0.79 17.84 6.80
C PHE A 202 0.16 17.74 8.20
N ARG A 203 -1.12 18.08 8.29
CA ARG A 203 -1.96 17.90 9.49
C ARG A 203 -3.21 17.10 9.17
#